data_AF-A0A3Q9V581-F1
#
_entry.id   AF-A0A3Q9V581-F1
#
_cell.length_a   1.000
_cell.length_b   1.000
_cell.length_c   1.000
_cell.angle_alpha   90.00
_cell.angle_beta   90.00
_cell.angle_gamma   90.00
#
_symmetry.space_group_name_H-M   'P 1'
#
loop_
_entity.id
_entity.type
_entity.pdbx_description
1 polymer ?
#
loop_
_entity_poly.entity_id
_entity_poly.type
_entity_poly.pdbx_seq_one_letter_code
_entity_poly.pdbx_strand_id
1 'polypeptide(L)'
;MNKNYVYIDFEAIANPFARIINLPSDTPYAYTVGGLNKYQNFETKTFIVDFNKGNNLNNIWSIIKQNIIKHIYEINPKLKISEIVFIGHNPNLEKRILQKLFPNNEVQPLLDPSCPVLSLSKLTGPIFEDEYFLNIKKAIKDSGIESLKKRVAGKNGAIASFVGHWLYINAIKNLRVNDKRKKYFLKLNKNLVIKELRKYSGDDVKKMLFLTTDQERTDKMIKQYLYKKELLKQIKNLELDENLTIKDIKQKIWNL
;
A
#
# COMPACT_ATOMS: atom_id res chain seq x y z
N MET A 1 9.43 -22.48 12.87
CA MET A 1 8.61 -21.25 12.87
C MET A 1 7.17 -21.62 13.16
N ASN A 2 6.70 -21.39 14.39
CA ASN A 2 5.38 -21.83 14.87
C ASN A 2 4.44 -20.64 15.09
N LYS A 3 4.42 -19.69 14.16
CA LYS A 3 3.66 -18.45 14.31
C LYS A 3 2.62 -18.33 13.20
N ASN A 4 1.37 -18.17 13.61
CA ASN A 4 0.20 -17.96 12.76
C ASN A 4 0.21 -16.55 12.15
N TYR A 5 1.25 -16.25 11.37
CA TYR A 5 1.44 -14.94 10.76
C TYR A 5 0.58 -14.78 9.52
N VAL A 6 -0.17 -13.68 9.50
CA VAL A 6 -0.94 -13.24 8.34
C VAL A 6 -0.46 -11.86 7.95
N TYR A 7 0.09 -11.76 6.75
CA TYR A 7 0.53 -10.51 6.17
C TYR A 7 -0.68 -9.79 5.59
N ILE A 8 -0.80 -8.49 5.83
CA ILE A 8 -1.96 -7.73 5.39
C ILE A 8 -1.59 -6.29 5.05
N ASP A 9 -2.18 -5.82 3.96
CA ASP A 9 -2.07 -4.43 3.49
C ASP A 9 -3.47 -3.92 3.13
N PHE A 10 -3.78 -2.68 3.52
CA PHE A 10 -5.07 -2.05 3.27
C PHE A 10 -4.98 -0.87 2.32
N GLU A 11 -5.98 -0.75 1.46
CA GLU A 11 -6.25 0.49 0.73
C GLU A 11 -7.43 1.21 1.39
N ALA A 12 -7.21 2.48 1.72
CA ALA A 12 -8.22 3.34 2.33
C ALA A 12 -8.53 4.55 1.45
N ILE A 13 -9.77 5.02 1.54
CA ILE A 13 -10.14 6.30 0.93
C ILE A 13 -9.62 7.39 1.87
N ALA A 14 -8.51 8.01 1.47
CA ALA A 14 -7.84 9.03 2.27
C ALA A 14 -8.18 10.45 1.83
N ASN A 15 -7.86 11.42 2.70
CA ASN A 15 -7.96 12.83 2.35
C ASN A 15 -7.04 13.18 1.17
N PRO A 16 -7.50 14.03 0.25
CA PRO A 16 -8.72 14.86 0.32
C PRO A 16 -9.99 14.16 -0.18
N PHE A 17 -9.90 12.95 -0.74
CA PHE A 17 -11.03 12.30 -1.40
C PHE A 17 -12.11 11.85 -0.42
N ALA A 18 -11.71 11.37 0.76
CA ALA A 18 -12.62 10.97 1.83
C ALA A 18 -13.56 12.11 2.25
N ARG A 19 -13.01 13.31 2.45
CA ARG A 19 -13.76 14.52 2.80
C ARG A 19 -14.80 14.90 1.74
N ILE A 20 -14.53 14.66 0.46
CA ILE A 20 -15.47 14.98 -0.63
C ILE A 20 -16.75 14.14 -0.55
N ILE A 21 -16.64 12.91 -0.04
CA ILE A 21 -17.74 11.94 0.06
C ILE A 21 -18.23 11.73 1.49
N ASN A 22 -17.76 12.55 2.43
CA ASN A 22 -18.11 12.51 3.84
C ASN A 22 -17.83 11.15 4.51
N LEU A 23 -16.66 10.57 4.24
CA LEU A 23 -16.16 9.37 4.92
C LEU A 23 -14.93 9.69 5.78
N PRO A 24 -14.72 8.95 6.88
CA PRO A 24 -13.43 8.96 7.59
C PRO A 24 -12.27 8.63 6.66
N SER A 25 -11.13 9.32 6.84
CA SER A 25 -9.95 9.21 5.95
C SER A 25 -9.21 7.87 6.02
N ASP A 26 -9.62 6.99 6.92
CA ASP A 26 -9.08 5.64 7.10
C ASP A 26 -10.11 4.57 6.74
N THR A 27 -11.22 4.93 6.09
CA THR A 27 -12.24 3.97 5.65
C THR A 27 -11.62 3.00 4.64
N PRO A 28 -11.44 1.71 5.01
CA PRO A 28 -10.85 0.74 4.10
C PRO A 28 -11.87 0.37 3.03
N TYR A 29 -11.38 0.17 1.81
CA TYR A 29 -12.21 -0.29 0.69
C TYR A 29 -11.59 -1.47 -0.07
N ALA A 30 -10.31 -1.74 0.15
CA ALA A 30 -9.67 -2.96 -0.31
C ALA A 30 -8.63 -3.43 0.70
N TYR A 31 -8.28 -4.71 0.63
CA TYR A 31 -7.15 -5.27 1.34
C TYR A 31 -6.60 -6.46 0.58
N THR A 32 -5.35 -6.80 0.85
CA THR A 32 -4.78 -8.10 0.51
C THR A 32 -4.31 -8.78 1.78
N VAL A 33 -4.66 -10.05 1.97
CA VAL A 33 -4.05 -10.92 2.98
C VAL A 33 -3.13 -11.94 2.32
N GLY A 34 -2.07 -12.34 3.01
CA GLY A 34 -1.17 -13.39 2.58
C GLY A 34 -0.68 -14.25 3.74
N GLY A 35 -0.37 -15.51 3.46
CA GLY A 35 0.10 -16.47 4.45
C GLY A 35 0.52 -17.79 3.82
N LEU A 36 1.01 -18.70 4.67
CA LEU A 36 1.39 -20.06 4.26
C LEU A 36 0.15 -20.96 4.25
N ASN A 37 -0.09 -21.61 3.12
CA ASN A 37 -1.13 -22.63 3.01
C ASN A 37 -0.68 -23.94 3.70
N LYS A 38 -1.55 -24.96 3.68
CA LYS A 38 -1.25 -26.28 4.28
C LYS A 38 -0.04 -27.01 3.66
N TYR A 39 0.43 -26.56 2.51
CA TYR A 39 1.58 -27.10 1.78
C TYR A 39 2.84 -26.23 1.91
N GLN A 40 2.85 -25.25 2.82
CA GLN A 40 3.95 -24.29 2.99
C GLN A 40 4.20 -23.40 1.76
N ASN A 41 3.21 -23.27 0.87
CA ASN A 41 3.28 -22.33 -0.24
C ASN A 41 2.64 -21.00 0.17
N PHE A 42 3.24 -19.91 -0.27
CA PHE A 42 2.67 -18.58 -0.09
C PHE A 42 1.45 -18.39 -0.99
N GLU A 43 0.33 -18.03 -0.38
CA GLU A 43 -0.88 -17.63 -1.08
C GLU A 43 -1.31 -16.23 -0.65
N THR A 44 -1.97 -15.52 -1.57
CA THR A 44 -2.53 -14.19 -1.32
C THR A 44 -3.97 -14.13 -1.79
N LYS A 45 -4.78 -13.34 -1.08
CA LYS A 45 -6.19 -13.09 -1.41
C LYS A 45 -6.47 -11.61 -1.28
N THR A 46 -6.89 -10.99 -2.38
CA THR A 46 -7.27 -9.58 -2.43
C THR A 46 -8.79 -9.45 -2.45
N PHE A 47 -9.31 -8.56 -1.61
CA PHE A 47 -10.71 -8.17 -1.60
C PHE A 47 -10.86 -6.69 -1.93
N ILE A 48 -11.90 -6.33 -2.69
CA ILE A 48 -12.28 -4.96 -2.97
C ILE A 48 -13.79 -4.86 -2.73
N VAL A 49 -14.20 -3.88 -1.93
CA VAL A 49 -15.60 -3.62 -1.59
C VAL A 49 -16.39 -3.29 -2.87
N ASP A 50 -17.50 -3.99 -3.09
CA ASP A 50 -18.46 -3.63 -4.11
C ASP A 50 -19.52 -2.69 -3.52
N PHE A 51 -19.28 -1.38 -3.63
CA PHE A 51 -20.15 -0.34 -3.08
C PHE A 51 -21.59 -0.35 -3.62
N ASN A 52 -21.86 -1.07 -4.73
CA ASN A 52 -23.22 -1.29 -5.22
C ASN A 52 -24.07 -2.14 -4.27
N LYS A 53 -23.44 -3.01 -3.48
CA LYS A 53 -24.10 -3.90 -2.50
C LYS A 53 -24.25 -3.25 -1.12
N GLY A 54 -23.69 -2.05 -0.95
CA GLY A 54 -23.76 -1.29 0.28
C GLY A 54 -22.60 -0.32 0.40
N ASN A 55 -22.91 0.92 0.77
CA ASN A 55 -21.96 2.01 0.94
C ASN A 55 -22.00 2.64 2.35
N ASN A 56 -22.82 2.09 3.25
CA ASN A 56 -22.83 2.46 4.66
C ASN A 56 -21.52 2.00 5.33
N LEU A 57 -20.90 2.91 6.08
CA LEU A 57 -19.68 2.67 6.85
C LEU A 57 -19.73 1.38 7.70
N ASN A 58 -20.82 1.16 8.44
CA ASN A 58 -20.94 -0.05 9.28
C ASN A 58 -20.95 -1.34 8.44
N ASN A 59 -21.59 -1.29 7.27
CA ASN A 59 -21.62 -2.42 6.35
C ASN A 59 -20.23 -2.66 5.74
N ILE A 60 -19.50 -1.61 5.37
CA ILE A 60 -18.11 -1.70 4.88
C ILE A 60 -17.23 -2.42 5.90
N TRP A 61 -17.27 -2.01 7.18
CA TRP A 61 -16.50 -2.67 8.25
C TRP A 61 -16.89 -4.14 8.42
N SER A 62 -18.19 -4.44 8.44
CA SER A 62 -18.68 -5.82 8.59
C SER A 62 -18.24 -6.73 7.43
N ILE A 63 -18.41 -6.27 6.19
CA ILE A 63 -18.03 -7.02 4.99
C ILE A 63 -16.52 -7.27 4.97
N ILE A 64 -15.71 -6.27 5.29
CA ILE A 64 -14.24 -6.43 5.32
C ILE A 64 -13.85 -7.47 6.38
N LYS A 65 -14.39 -7.38 7.60
CA LYS A 65 -14.12 -8.36 8.66
C LYS A 65 -14.45 -9.78 8.23
N GLN A 66 -15.66 -9.99 7.70
CA GLN A 66 -16.12 -11.31 7.25
C GLN A 66 -15.25 -11.88 6.14
N ASN A 67 -14.88 -11.05 5.15
CA ASN A 67 -14.03 -11.52 4.05
C ASN A 67 -12.59 -11.76 4.50
N ILE A 68 -12.04 -11.02 5.48
CA ILE A 68 -10.70 -11.30 6.03
C ILE A 68 -10.70 -12.70 6.65
N ILE A 69 -11.68 -12.99 7.52
CA ILE A 69 -11.81 -14.31 8.15
C ILE A 69 -11.93 -15.41 7.09
N LYS A 70 -12.84 -15.21 6.12
CA LYS A 70 -13.04 -16.15 5.01
C LYS A 70 -11.74 -16.40 4.24
N HIS A 71 -11.05 -15.35 3.81
CA HIS A 71 -9.83 -15.47 3.02
C HIS A 71 -8.68 -16.11 3.78
N ILE A 72 -8.55 -15.84 5.08
CA ILE A 72 -7.57 -16.52 5.95
C ILE A 72 -7.84 -18.03 5.98
N TYR A 73 -9.10 -18.44 6.16
CA TYR A 73 -9.46 -19.87 6.15
C TYR A 73 -9.36 -20.52 4.77
N GLU A 74 -9.60 -19.77 3.70
CA GLU A 74 -9.34 -20.25 2.33
C GLU A 74 -7.84 -20.52 2.11
N ILE A 75 -6.96 -19.65 2.62
CA ILE A 75 -5.49 -19.84 2.55
C ILE A 75 -5.07 -21.03 3.42
N ASN A 76 -5.50 -21.05 4.67
CA ASN A 76 -5.15 -22.11 5.61
C ASN A 76 -6.28 -22.36 6.62
N PRO A 77 -7.06 -23.44 6.44
CA PRO A 77 -8.22 -23.73 7.30
C PRO A 77 -7.83 -24.18 8.71
N LYS A 78 -6.55 -24.43 9.00
CA LYS A 78 -6.07 -24.81 10.33
C LYS A 78 -5.78 -23.61 11.24
N LEU A 79 -5.70 -22.41 10.68
CA LEU A 79 -5.48 -21.19 11.47
C LEU A 79 -6.69 -20.94 12.37
N LYS A 80 -6.47 -20.34 13.54
CA LYS A 80 -7.53 -19.82 14.40
C LYS A 80 -7.39 -18.31 14.46
N ILE A 81 -8.47 -17.58 14.16
CA ILE A 81 -8.43 -16.11 14.10
C ILE A 81 -7.89 -15.49 15.38
N SER A 82 -8.25 -16.03 16.55
CA SER A 82 -7.79 -15.54 17.86
C SER A 82 -6.27 -15.69 18.09
N GLU A 83 -5.60 -16.56 17.35
CA GLU A 83 -4.17 -16.87 17.51
C GLU A 83 -3.31 -16.18 16.42
N ILE A 84 -3.93 -15.42 15.52
CA ILE A 84 -3.23 -14.77 14.41
C ILE A 84 -2.51 -13.51 14.89
N VAL A 85 -1.27 -13.37 14.44
CA VAL A 85 -0.53 -12.11 14.50
C VAL A 85 -0.54 -11.52 13.10
N PHE A 86 -1.08 -10.31 12.97
CA PHE A 86 -1.10 -9.59 11.71
C PHE A 86 0.23 -8.87 11.50
N ILE A 87 0.81 -9.03 10.31
CA ILE A 87 2.06 -8.38 9.92
C ILE A 87 1.76 -7.36 8.83
N GLY A 88 2.12 -6.10 9.05
CA GLY A 88 2.03 -5.04 8.04
C GLY A 88 3.38 -4.34 7.87
N HIS A 89 3.66 -3.78 6.69
CA HIS A 89 4.96 -3.18 6.42
C HIS A 89 5.29 -1.97 7.31
N ASN A 90 4.37 -1.01 7.38
CA ASN A 90 4.42 0.12 8.30
C ASN A 90 3.01 0.30 8.89
N PRO A 91 2.66 -0.48 9.91
CA PRO A 91 1.28 -0.87 10.18
C PRO A 91 0.45 0.23 10.85
N ASN A 92 0.71 1.51 10.63
CA ASN A 92 -0.08 2.58 11.27
C ASN A 92 -1.54 2.56 10.80
N LEU A 93 -1.78 2.36 9.50
CA LEU A 93 -3.12 2.24 8.95
C LEU A 93 -3.73 0.89 9.33
N GLU A 94 -2.95 -0.18 9.14
CA GLU A 94 -3.32 -1.57 9.42
C GLU A 94 -3.71 -1.72 10.88
N LYS A 95 -2.92 -1.19 11.82
CA LYS A 95 -3.19 -1.22 13.26
C LYS A 95 -4.51 -0.53 13.59
N ARG A 96 -4.78 0.67 13.06
CA ARG A 96 -6.07 1.35 13.30
C ARG A 96 -7.26 0.54 12.80
N ILE A 97 -7.15 -0.02 11.59
CA ILE A 97 -8.21 -0.84 10.99
C ILE A 97 -8.39 -2.16 11.75
N LEU A 98 -7.31 -2.88 12.00
CA LEU A 98 -7.33 -4.20 12.63
C LEU A 98 -7.71 -4.14 14.09
N GLN A 99 -7.30 -3.12 14.85
CA GLN A 99 -7.77 -2.94 16.23
C GLN A 99 -9.28 -2.74 16.30
N LYS A 100 -9.89 -2.14 15.27
CA LYS A 100 -11.35 -2.03 15.18
C LYS A 100 -12.01 -3.35 14.82
N LEU A 101 -11.41 -4.15 13.94
CA LEU A 101 -12.00 -5.40 13.44
C LEU A 101 -11.73 -6.61 14.37
N PHE A 102 -10.55 -6.66 14.95
CA PHE A 102 -9.93 -7.76 15.68
C PHE A 102 -9.17 -7.21 16.91
N PRO A 103 -9.87 -6.66 17.91
CA PRO A 103 -9.25 -5.89 19.00
C PRO A 103 -8.25 -6.66 19.86
N ASN A 104 -8.37 -7.99 19.91
CA ASN A 104 -7.52 -8.86 20.72
C ASN A 104 -6.31 -9.41 19.93
N ASN A 105 -6.24 -9.15 18.63
CA ASN A 105 -5.16 -9.64 17.79
C ASN A 105 -3.96 -8.71 17.83
N GLU A 106 -2.77 -9.29 17.86
CA GLU A 106 -1.54 -8.53 17.78
C GLU A 106 -1.31 -8.06 16.33
N VAL A 107 -0.80 -6.82 16.19
CA VAL A 107 -0.38 -6.24 14.92
C VAL A 107 1.07 -5.81 15.04
N GLN A 108 1.96 -6.46 14.29
CA GLN A 108 3.40 -6.21 14.30
C GLN A 108 3.88 -5.58 12.98
N PRO A 109 4.92 -4.74 13.02
CA PRO A 109 5.61 -4.30 11.81
C PRO A 109 6.38 -5.46 11.18
N LEU A 110 6.52 -5.42 9.86
CA LEU A 110 7.31 -6.39 9.08
C LEU A 110 8.79 -6.36 9.46
N LEU A 111 9.32 -5.15 9.61
CA LEU A 111 10.72 -4.89 9.93
C LEU A 111 10.84 -4.44 11.38
N ASP A 112 12.03 -4.64 11.94
CA ASP A 112 12.36 -4.18 13.29
C ASP A 112 12.05 -2.66 13.43
N PRO A 113 11.31 -2.24 14.47
CA PRO A 113 11.01 -0.82 14.71
C PRO A 113 12.22 0.10 14.82
N SER A 114 13.40 -0.43 15.16
CA SER A 114 14.66 0.30 15.20
C SER A 114 15.18 0.65 13.80
N CYS A 115 14.71 -0.03 12.76
CA CYS A 115 15.03 0.34 11.39
C CYS A 115 14.28 1.63 11.00
N PRO A 116 14.92 2.56 10.25
CA PRO A 116 14.20 3.69 9.70
C PRO A 116 13.08 3.19 8.78
N VAL A 117 11.97 3.94 8.71
CA VAL A 117 10.85 3.59 7.84
C VAL A 117 11.28 3.63 6.37
N LEU A 118 11.61 2.47 5.82
CA LEU A 118 11.92 2.26 4.41
C LEU A 118 10.62 1.90 3.70
N SER A 119 10.38 2.37 2.47
CA SER A 119 9.23 1.88 1.69
C SER A 119 9.55 0.51 1.09
N LEU A 120 8.55 -0.37 0.95
CA LEU A 120 8.73 -1.68 0.30
C LEU A 120 9.41 -1.54 -1.05
N SER A 121 8.93 -0.60 -1.87
CA SER A 121 9.50 -0.30 -3.20
C SER A 121 10.98 0.06 -3.21
N LYS A 122 11.52 0.66 -2.14
CA LYS A 122 12.95 1.00 -2.06
C LYS A 122 13.81 -0.23 -1.79
N LEU A 123 13.28 -1.20 -1.04
CA LEU A 123 13.97 -2.45 -0.74
C LEU A 123 13.84 -3.43 -1.89
N THR A 124 12.63 -3.57 -2.44
CA THR A 124 12.31 -4.64 -3.39
C THR A 124 12.29 -4.18 -4.85
N GLY A 125 12.46 -2.89 -5.12
CA GLY A 125 12.44 -2.31 -6.48
C GLY A 125 13.35 -2.97 -7.52
N PRO A 126 14.55 -3.47 -7.17
CA PRO A 126 15.39 -4.23 -8.11
C PRO A 126 14.84 -5.61 -8.53
N ILE A 127 13.75 -6.05 -7.91
CA ILE A 127 13.15 -7.38 -8.13
C ILE A 127 11.70 -7.22 -8.61
N PHE A 128 11.00 -6.23 -8.07
CA PHE A 128 9.61 -5.90 -8.38
C PHE A 128 9.58 -4.62 -9.21
N GLU A 129 9.69 -4.78 -10.53
CA GLU A 129 9.79 -3.68 -11.50
C GLU A 129 8.43 -3.30 -12.12
N ASP A 130 7.35 -3.89 -11.61
CA ASP A 130 6.02 -3.72 -12.17
C ASP A 130 5.55 -2.26 -12.11
N GLU A 131 5.12 -1.74 -13.26
CA GLU A 131 4.40 -0.47 -13.30
C GLU A 131 2.91 -0.69 -12.95
N TYR A 132 2.38 0.17 -12.07
CA TYR A 132 0.98 0.14 -11.65
C TYR A 132 0.16 1.30 -12.23
N PHE A 133 -1.15 1.09 -12.32
CA PHE A 133 -2.16 2.11 -12.65
C PHE A 133 -1.94 2.81 -14.00
N LEU A 134 -1.38 2.13 -15.00
CA LEU A 134 -1.09 2.69 -16.31
C LEU A 134 -2.31 3.38 -16.95
N ASN A 135 -3.46 2.70 -16.94
CA ASN A 135 -4.68 3.21 -17.57
C ASN A 135 -5.28 4.36 -16.77
N ILE A 136 -5.29 4.24 -15.44
CA ILE A 136 -5.77 5.29 -14.54
C ILE A 136 -4.89 6.53 -14.63
N LYS A 137 -3.55 6.39 -14.65
CA LYS A 137 -2.59 7.49 -14.84
C LYS A 137 -2.86 8.23 -16.15
N LYS A 138 -3.06 7.49 -17.25
CA LYS A 138 -3.41 8.06 -18.56
C LYS A 138 -4.71 8.85 -18.48
N ALA A 139 -5.78 8.26 -17.94
CA ALA A 139 -7.06 8.94 -17.80
C ALA A 139 -6.99 10.21 -16.93
N ILE A 140 -6.19 10.20 -15.85
CA ILE A 140 -5.96 11.39 -15.02
C ILE A 140 -5.23 12.48 -15.82
N LYS A 141 -4.19 12.11 -16.60
CA LYS A 141 -3.45 13.03 -17.46
C LYS A 141 -4.35 13.68 -18.51
N ASP A 142 -5.28 12.91 -19.07
CA ASP A 142 -6.18 13.36 -20.14
C ASP A 142 -7.43 14.11 -19.61
N SER A 143 -7.75 13.99 -18.31
CA SER A 143 -9.00 14.50 -17.71
C SER A 143 -9.20 16.03 -17.70
N GLY A 144 -8.15 16.81 -17.98
CA GLY A 144 -8.15 18.27 -17.80
C GLY A 144 -8.27 18.75 -16.34
N ILE A 145 -8.44 17.86 -15.35
CA ILE A 145 -8.62 18.25 -13.95
C ILE A 145 -7.26 18.47 -13.26
N GLU A 146 -6.73 19.69 -13.37
CA GLU A 146 -5.39 20.03 -12.88
C GLU A 146 -5.20 19.75 -11.38
N SER A 147 -6.22 20.05 -10.57
CA SER A 147 -6.16 19.76 -9.13
C SER A 147 -6.12 18.27 -8.80
N LEU A 148 -6.64 17.39 -9.67
CA LEU A 148 -6.50 15.94 -9.51
C LEU A 148 -5.09 15.50 -9.86
N LYS A 149 -4.56 15.95 -11.00
CA LYS A 149 -3.19 15.66 -11.46
C LYS A 149 -2.16 15.97 -10.39
N LYS A 150 -2.21 17.18 -9.81
CA LYS A 150 -1.31 17.62 -8.73
C LYS A 150 -1.41 16.75 -7.48
N ARG A 151 -2.61 16.28 -7.12
CA ARG A 151 -2.84 15.47 -5.92
C ARG A 151 -2.29 14.05 -6.02
N VAL A 152 -2.27 13.48 -7.22
CA VAL A 152 -1.90 12.08 -7.46
C VAL A 152 -0.55 11.91 -8.18
N ALA A 153 0.09 13.01 -8.56
CA ALA A 153 1.35 13.03 -9.32
C ALA A 153 2.42 12.10 -8.72
N GLY A 154 2.75 11.04 -9.46
CA GLY A 154 3.83 10.10 -9.14
C GLY A 154 3.63 9.25 -7.88
N LYS A 155 2.44 9.27 -7.25
CA LYS A 155 2.19 8.60 -5.96
C LYS A 155 1.13 7.51 -6.12
N ASN A 156 1.56 6.26 -6.23
CA ASN A 156 0.66 5.11 -6.38
C ASN A 156 -0.37 5.02 -5.24
N GLY A 157 0.02 5.25 -3.98
CA GLY A 157 -0.93 5.31 -2.86
C GLY A 157 -1.98 6.42 -2.97
N ALA A 158 -1.63 7.57 -3.58
CA ALA A 158 -2.61 8.63 -3.86
C ALA A 158 -3.57 8.24 -4.99
N ILE A 159 -3.08 7.49 -5.98
CA ILE A 159 -3.90 6.90 -7.04
C ILE A 159 -4.85 5.83 -6.47
N ALA A 160 -4.37 4.97 -5.57
CA ALA A 160 -5.22 4.00 -4.88
C ALA A 160 -6.34 4.70 -4.09
N SER A 161 -6.00 5.70 -3.28
CA SER A 161 -7.00 6.53 -2.58
C SER A 161 -8.03 7.18 -3.53
N PHE A 162 -7.58 7.70 -4.68
CA PHE A 162 -8.47 8.19 -5.74
C PHE A 162 -9.38 7.08 -6.29
N VAL A 163 -8.84 5.89 -6.54
CA VAL A 163 -9.61 4.73 -7.02
C VAL A 163 -10.71 4.35 -6.03
N GLY A 164 -10.43 4.35 -4.73
CA GLY A 164 -11.46 4.09 -3.71
C GLY A 164 -12.60 5.10 -3.75
N HIS A 165 -12.28 6.39 -3.89
CA HIS A 165 -13.27 7.43 -4.11
C HIS A 165 -14.05 7.23 -5.42
N TRP A 166 -13.36 6.92 -6.51
CA TRP A 166 -13.98 6.67 -7.80
C TRP A 166 -14.96 5.50 -7.74
N LEU A 167 -14.56 4.37 -7.14
CA LEU A 167 -15.40 3.19 -6.95
C LEU A 167 -16.65 3.52 -6.13
N TYR A 168 -16.50 4.33 -5.08
CA TYR A 168 -17.61 4.77 -4.24
C TYR A 168 -18.61 5.61 -5.05
N ILE A 169 -18.14 6.64 -5.76
CA ILE A 169 -19.01 7.51 -6.58
C ILE A 169 -19.67 6.75 -7.72
N ASN A 170 -18.91 5.89 -8.40
CA ASN A 170 -19.39 5.10 -9.52
C ASN A 170 -20.52 4.12 -9.12
N ALA A 171 -20.64 3.78 -7.84
CA ALA A 171 -21.71 2.92 -7.32
C ALA A 171 -22.99 3.70 -6.93
N ILE A 172 -22.93 5.02 -6.75
CA ILE A 172 -24.11 5.80 -6.36
C ILE A 172 -24.99 6.05 -7.58
N LYS A 173 -26.21 5.52 -7.55
CA LYS A 173 -27.23 5.78 -8.57
C LYS A 173 -27.77 7.21 -8.44
N ASN A 174 -28.14 7.83 -9.57
CA ASN A 174 -28.87 9.09 -9.64
C ASN A 174 -28.21 10.30 -8.96
N LEU A 175 -26.87 10.38 -8.95
CA LEU A 175 -26.19 11.60 -8.55
C LEU A 175 -26.55 12.76 -9.49
N ARG A 176 -26.95 13.90 -8.93
CA ARG A 176 -27.20 15.14 -9.69
C ARG A 176 -25.96 15.56 -10.48
N VAL A 177 -26.15 16.32 -11.55
CA VAL A 177 -25.04 16.78 -12.42
C VAL A 177 -24.06 17.66 -11.64
N ASN A 178 -24.57 18.54 -10.78
CA ASN A 178 -23.80 19.49 -9.98
C ASN A 178 -23.37 18.95 -8.60
N ASP A 179 -23.46 17.63 -8.37
CA ASP A 179 -23.10 17.05 -7.07
C ASP A 179 -21.60 17.22 -6.81
N LYS A 180 -21.24 17.90 -5.70
CA LYS A 180 -19.85 18.17 -5.30
C LYS A 180 -19.01 16.90 -5.18
N ARG A 181 -19.65 15.76 -4.90
CA ARG A 181 -18.99 14.46 -4.83
C ARG A 181 -18.38 14.00 -6.16
N LYS A 182 -18.89 14.50 -7.28
CA LYS A 182 -18.37 14.24 -8.63
C LYS A 182 -17.15 15.08 -9.03
N LYS A 183 -16.62 15.91 -8.13
CA LYS A 183 -15.49 16.83 -8.41
C LYS A 183 -14.32 16.18 -9.15
N TYR A 184 -14.03 14.91 -8.85
CA TYR A 184 -12.93 14.15 -9.46
C TYR A 184 -13.42 12.94 -10.27
N PHE A 185 -14.69 12.89 -10.64
CA PHE A 185 -15.23 11.75 -11.36
C PHE A 185 -14.71 11.71 -12.81
N LEU A 186 -14.11 10.58 -13.18
CA LEU A 186 -13.63 10.30 -14.53
C LEU A 186 -14.42 9.14 -15.13
N LYS A 187 -14.58 9.08 -16.45
CA LYS A 187 -15.18 7.92 -17.12
C LYS A 187 -14.11 6.82 -17.26
N LEU A 188 -14.08 5.88 -16.31
CA LEU A 188 -13.14 4.75 -16.30
C LEU A 188 -13.88 3.41 -16.51
N ASN A 189 -13.16 2.41 -17.00
CA ASN A 189 -13.66 1.03 -17.05
C ASN A 189 -13.48 0.36 -15.69
N LYS A 190 -14.60 0.04 -15.00
CA LYS A 190 -14.59 -0.57 -13.66
C LYS A 190 -13.74 -1.84 -13.58
N ASN A 191 -13.79 -2.70 -14.59
CA ASN A 191 -13.05 -3.97 -14.58
C ASN A 191 -11.54 -3.73 -14.68
N LEU A 192 -11.11 -2.77 -15.51
CA LEU A 192 -9.70 -2.38 -15.59
C LEU A 192 -9.21 -1.74 -14.29
N VAL A 193 -10.02 -0.86 -13.70
CA VAL A 193 -9.72 -0.24 -12.39
C VAL A 193 -9.51 -1.30 -11.31
N ILE A 194 -10.42 -2.27 -11.21
CA ILE A 194 -10.33 -3.37 -10.27
C ILE A 194 -9.08 -4.23 -10.54
N LYS A 195 -8.77 -4.52 -11.81
CA LYS A 195 -7.59 -5.30 -12.20
C LYS A 195 -6.28 -4.62 -11.79
N GLU A 196 -6.14 -3.32 -12.08
CA GLU A 196 -4.92 -2.56 -11.72
C GLU A 196 -4.78 -2.42 -10.20
N LEU A 197 -5.88 -2.18 -9.48
CA LEU A 197 -5.87 -2.12 -8.02
C LEU A 197 -5.48 -3.46 -7.38
N ARG A 198 -6.02 -4.59 -7.87
CA ARG A 198 -5.64 -5.92 -7.38
C ARG A 198 -4.17 -6.21 -7.61
N LYS A 199 -3.62 -5.82 -8.76
CA LYS A 199 -2.19 -6.00 -9.04
C LYS A 199 -1.35 -5.21 -8.03
N TYR A 200 -1.67 -3.94 -7.82
CA TYR A 200 -0.95 -3.07 -6.89
C TYR A 200 -0.98 -3.60 -5.45
N SER A 201 -2.18 -3.76 -4.86
CA SER A 201 -2.32 -4.21 -3.47
C SER A 201 -1.82 -5.64 -3.25
N GLY A 202 -2.02 -6.50 -4.25
CA GLY A 202 -1.51 -7.88 -4.22
C GLY A 202 0.01 -7.93 -4.16
N ASP A 203 0.67 -7.02 -4.89
CA ASP A 203 2.11 -6.99 -4.98
C ASP A 203 2.78 -6.49 -3.69
N ASP A 204 2.18 -5.56 -2.97
CA ASP A 204 2.72 -5.11 -1.68
C ASP A 204 2.77 -6.23 -0.64
N VAL A 205 1.74 -7.09 -0.58
CA VAL A 205 1.80 -8.31 0.25
C VAL A 205 2.84 -9.30 -0.25
N LYS A 206 2.99 -9.50 -1.56
CA LYS A 206 4.05 -10.37 -2.10
C LYS A 206 5.45 -9.86 -1.76
N LYS A 207 5.67 -8.55 -1.78
CA LYS A 207 6.93 -7.93 -1.32
C LYS A 207 7.16 -8.20 0.16
N MET A 208 6.13 -8.08 1.00
CA MET A 208 6.24 -8.44 2.43
C MET A 208 6.64 -9.91 2.61
N LEU A 209 5.94 -10.82 1.94
CA LEU A 209 6.25 -12.26 1.97
C LEU A 209 7.69 -12.52 1.50
N PHE A 210 8.11 -11.90 0.39
CA PHE A 210 9.47 -12.00 -0.14
C PHE A 210 10.52 -11.57 0.89
N LEU A 211 10.31 -10.47 1.61
CA LEU A 211 11.25 -10.01 2.63
C LEU A 211 11.33 -10.95 3.84
N THR A 212 10.29 -11.76 4.07
CA THR A 212 10.26 -12.71 5.20
C THR A 212 10.79 -14.11 4.87
N THR A 213 11.03 -14.42 3.60
CA THR A 213 11.53 -15.75 3.20
C THR A 213 12.98 -15.97 3.63
N ASP A 214 13.78 -14.90 3.64
CA ASP A 214 15.19 -14.92 3.99
C ASP A 214 15.55 -13.64 4.75
N GLN A 215 15.55 -13.74 6.08
CA GLN A 215 15.83 -12.60 6.96
C GLN A 215 17.25 -12.07 6.78
N GLU A 216 18.25 -12.94 6.56
CA GLU A 216 19.65 -12.53 6.41
C GLU A 216 19.82 -11.70 5.14
N ARG A 217 19.17 -12.12 4.04
CA ARG A 217 19.12 -11.34 2.81
C ARG A 217 18.43 -10.00 3.01
N THR A 218 17.30 -9.96 3.70
CA THR A 218 16.59 -8.72 4.01
C THR A 218 17.44 -7.75 4.82
N ASP A 219 18.13 -8.23 5.85
CA ASP A 219 19.03 -7.41 6.66
C ASP A 219 20.20 -6.84 5.84
N LYS A 220 20.76 -7.65 4.92
CA LYS A 220 21.78 -7.18 3.97
C LYS A 220 21.22 -6.08 3.05
N MET A 221 20.01 -6.26 2.52
CA MET A 221 19.35 -5.26 1.66
C MET A 221 19.12 -3.94 2.40
N ILE A 222 18.67 -4.01 3.66
CA ILE A 222 18.47 -2.83 4.52
C ILE A 222 19.82 -2.13 4.76
N LYS A 223 20.85 -2.85 5.19
CA LYS A 223 22.19 -2.29 5.43
C LYS A 223 22.75 -1.60 4.18
N GLN A 224 22.66 -2.25 3.02
CA GLN A 224 23.11 -1.69 1.75
C GLN A 224 22.34 -0.40 1.39
N TYR A 225 21.02 -0.39 1.58
CA TYR A 225 20.21 0.80 1.32
C TYR A 225 20.63 1.97 2.23
N LEU A 226 20.81 1.72 3.52
CA LEU A 226 21.23 2.74 4.49
C LEU A 226 22.61 3.29 4.19
N TYR A 227 23.56 2.41 3.86
CA TYR A 227 24.90 2.82 3.45
C TYR A 227 24.89 3.71 2.20
N LYS A 228 24.16 3.30 1.15
CA LYS A 228 24.02 4.11 -0.07
C LYS A 228 23.38 5.46 0.21
N LYS A 229 22.37 5.51 1.07
CA LYS A 229 21.69 6.75 1.44
C LYS A 229 22.63 7.71 2.17
N GLU A 230 23.42 7.22 3.13
CA GLU A 230 24.38 8.06 3.85
C GLU A 230 25.51 8.52 2.93
N LEU A 231 26.02 7.65 2.06
CA LEU A 231 27.02 8.02 1.06
C LEU A 231 26.51 9.15 0.14
N LEU A 232 25.28 9.04 -0.37
CA LEU A 232 24.67 10.09 -1.20
C LEU A 232 24.50 11.41 -0.45
N LYS A 233 24.22 11.37 0.85
CA LYS A 233 24.13 12.55 1.70
C LYS A 233 25.51 13.19 1.90
N GLN A 234 26.53 12.40 2.19
CA GLN A 234 27.91 12.87 2.27
C GLN A 234 28.36 13.50 0.95
N ILE A 235 28.14 12.82 -0.18
CA ILE A 235 28.45 13.36 -1.52
C ILE A 235 27.76 14.70 -1.78
N LYS A 236 26.49 14.86 -1.39
CA LYS A 236 25.78 16.14 -1.53
C LYS A 236 26.42 17.24 -0.68
N ASN A 237 26.91 16.92 0.51
CA ASN A 237 27.58 17.88 1.38
C ASN A 237 28.96 18.29 0.85
N LEU A 238 29.57 17.50 -0.04
CA LEU A 238 30.87 17.81 -0.62
C LEU A 238 30.83 18.93 -1.66
N GLU A 239 29.64 19.40 -2.07
CA GLU A 239 29.47 20.43 -3.10
C GLU A 239 30.38 20.16 -4.31
N LEU A 240 30.19 18.98 -4.90
CA LEU A 240 30.97 18.55 -6.05
C LEU A 240 30.47 19.27 -7.32
N ASP A 241 31.40 19.85 -8.09
CA ASP A 241 31.14 20.42 -9.41
C ASP A 241 31.95 19.68 -10.50
N GLU A 242 31.59 19.89 -11.77
CA GLU A 242 32.18 19.20 -12.92
C GLU A 242 33.66 19.58 -13.19
N ASN A 243 34.18 20.62 -12.54
CA ASN A 243 35.54 21.13 -12.72
C ASN A 243 36.53 20.64 -11.64
N LEU A 244 36.06 19.90 -10.63
CA LEU A 244 36.91 19.40 -9.56
C LEU A 244 37.87 18.30 -10.04
N THR A 245 39.14 18.40 -9.63
CA THR A 245 40.11 17.32 -9.88
C THR A 245 39.93 16.18 -8.86
N ILE A 246 40.46 15.00 -9.18
CA ILE A 246 40.49 13.86 -8.24
C ILE A 246 41.17 14.25 -6.91
N LYS A 247 42.16 15.15 -6.95
CA LYS A 247 42.83 15.65 -5.74
C LYS A 247 41.89 16.49 -4.89
N ASP A 248 41.12 17.38 -5.50
CA ASP A 248 40.16 18.24 -4.80
C ASP A 248 39.04 17.42 -4.16
N ILE A 249 38.55 16.40 -4.86
CA ILE A 249 37.56 15.45 -4.34
C ILE A 249 38.12 14.71 -3.12
N LYS A 250 39.35 14.20 -3.19
CA LYS A 250 40.00 13.52 -2.05
C LYS A 250 40.15 14.45 -0.85
N GLN A 251 40.56 15.70 -1.08
CA GLN A 251 40.73 16.68 0.00
C GLN A 251 39.39 17.06 0.64
N LYS A 252 38.35 17.23 -0.16
CA LYS A 252 36.97 17.43 0.30
C LYS A 252 36.46 16.24 1.13
N ILE A 253 36.74 15.00 0.74
CA ILE A 253 36.41 13.79 1.52
C ILE A 253 37.15 13.74 2.85
N TRP A 254 38.46 14.05 2.88
CA TRP A 254 39.25 14.03 4.11
C TRP A 254 38.87 15.13 5.11
N ASN A 255 38.17 16.17 4.67
CA ASN A 255 37.70 17.27 5.49
C ASN A 255 36.25 17.11 6.01
N LEU A 256 35.58 15.98 5.69
CA LEU A 256 34.29 15.57 6.28
C LEU A 256 34.48 14.89 7.63
#